data_AF-A0A820I7J4-F1
#
_entry.id   AF-A0A820I7J4-F1
#
_cell.length_a   1.000
_cell.length_b   1.000
_cell.length_c   1.000
_cell.angle_alpha   90.00
_cell.angle_beta   90.00
_cell.angle_gamma   90.00
#
_symmetry.space_group_name_H-M   'P 1'
#
loop_
_entity.id
_entity.type
_entity.pdbx_description
1 polymer ?
#
loop_
_entity_poly.entity_id
_entity_poly.type
_entity_poly.pdbx_seq_one_letter_code
_entity_poly.pdbx_strand_id
1 'polypeptide(L)'
;MIGGWTTNPADYIGFICKLRAFFVFSTRTIAPWLIVLATVDRWLLSSVDAHRRQKSTLKAAQQWTFIIVFLSILLYAQQLYCYEANLIDTPLRCYGKTVACRFITDLSFAVMTIILPLRVFQKLHNHFSFDRI
;
A
#
# COMPACT_ATOMS: atom_id res chain seq x y z
N MET A 1 -11.73 7.19 20.58
CA MET A 1 -13.15 7.48 20.28
C MET A 1 -13.20 8.88 19.69
N ILE A 2 -13.54 9.03 18.40
CA ILE A 2 -13.59 10.34 17.73
C ILE A 2 -15.00 10.51 17.14
N GLY A 3 -15.75 11.47 17.71
CA GLY A 3 -16.81 12.24 17.04
C GLY A 3 -18.13 11.52 16.76
N GLY A 4 -19.13 11.74 17.63
CA GLY A 4 -20.55 11.44 17.39
C GLY A 4 -21.17 12.33 16.31
N TRP A 5 -20.75 12.15 15.05
CA TRP A 5 -21.48 12.59 13.87
C TRP A 5 -22.23 11.37 13.32
N THR A 6 -23.50 11.23 13.70
CA THR A 6 -24.35 10.06 13.41
C THR A 6 -24.79 9.94 11.95
N THR A 7 -24.24 10.76 11.05
CA THR A 7 -24.58 10.80 9.63
C THR A 7 -23.32 10.85 8.76
N ASN A 8 -22.46 9.83 8.85
CA ASN A 8 -21.42 9.65 7.84
C ASN A 8 -22.06 9.15 6.53
N PRO A 9 -21.95 9.89 5.40
CA PRO A 9 -22.43 9.42 4.09
C PRO A 9 -21.86 8.11 3.61
N ALA A 10 -20.70 7.73 4.14
CA ALA A 10 -20.13 6.42 3.93
C ALA A 10 -21.01 5.28 4.47
N ASP A 11 -21.90 5.55 5.44
CA ASP A 11 -22.69 4.51 6.10
C ASP A 11 -24.06 4.29 5.45
N TYR A 12 -24.49 5.18 4.55
CA TYR A 12 -25.77 5.09 3.84
C TYR A 12 -25.64 5.05 2.32
N ILE A 13 -24.57 5.61 1.74
CA ILE A 13 -24.31 5.52 0.30
C ILE A 13 -23.27 4.43 0.06
N GLY A 14 -23.71 3.29 -0.47
CA GLY A 14 -22.83 2.14 -0.69
C GLY A 14 -21.62 2.43 -1.59
N PHE A 15 -21.76 3.37 -2.53
CA PHE A 15 -20.64 3.83 -3.34
C PHE A 15 -19.56 4.56 -2.52
N ILE A 16 -19.96 5.45 -1.60
CA ILE A 16 -19.02 6.22 -0.78
C ILE A 16 -18.27 5.29 0.17
N CYS A 17 -18.93 4.27 0.71
CA CYS A 17 -18.19 3.31 1.52
C CYS A 17 -17.11 2.57 0.72
N LYS A 18 -17.48 2.00 -0.42
CA LYS A 18 -16.55 1.26 -1.29
C LYS A 18 -15.33 2.11 -1.63
N LEU A 19 -15.58 3.36 -1.97
CA LEU A 19 -14.55 4.35 -2.28
C LEU A 19 -13.67 4.65 -1.05
N ARG A 20 -14.26 4.86 0.13
CA ARG A 20 -13.50 5.08 1.37
C ARG A 20 -12.58 3.91 1.68
N ALA A 21 -13.10 2.68 1.64
CA ALA A 21 -12.30 1.47 1.88
C ALA A 21 -11.14 1.40 0.88
N PHE A 22 -11.44 1.57 -0.42
CA PHE A 22 -10.44 1.60 -1.48
C PHE A 22 -9.31 2.60 -1.21
N PHE A 23 -9.63 3.85 -0.86
CA PHE A 23 -8.61 4.87 -0.58
C PHE A 23 -7.79 4.55 0.67
N VAL A 24 -8.42 4.05 1.74
CA VAL A 24 -7.70 3.70 2.98
C VAL A 24 -6.69 2.58 2.74
N PHE A 25 -7.07 1.51 2.05
CA PHE A 25 -6.13 0.40 1.77
C PHE A 25 -5.04 0.81 0.78
N SER A 26 -5.38 1.58 -0.25
CA SER A 26 -4.42 2.07 -1.24
C SER A 26 -3.37 2.98 -0.59
N THR A 27 -3.79 3.98 0.18
CA THR A 27 -2.87 4.93 0.85
C THR A 27 -1.95 4.24 1.86
N ARG A 28 -2.50 3.31 2.67
CA ARG A 28 -1.71 2.50 3.62
C ARG A 28 -0.67 1.61 2.94
N THR A 29 -0.87 1.27 1.67
CA THR A 29 0.09 0.49 0.89
C THR A 29 1.10 1.36 0.17
N ILE A 30 0.67 2.45 -0.44
CA ILE A 30 1.56 3.36 -1.17
C ILE A 30 2.60 3.98 -0.22
N ALA A 31 2.20 4.39 0.99
CA ALA A 31 3.09 5.02 1.96
C ALA A 31 4.38 4.22 2.30
N PRO A 32 4.32 2.96 2.75
CA PRO A 32 5.53 2.18 3.03
C PRO A 32 6.37 1.95 1.78
N TRP A 33 5.75 1.79 0.62
CA TRP A 33 6.48 1.61 -0.65
C TRP A 33 7.24 2.87 -1.07
N LEU A 34 6.67 4.06 -0.88
CA LEU A 34 7.38 5.33 -1.11
C LEU A 34 8.59 5.47 -0.18
N ILE A 35 8.47 5.04 1.07
CA ILE A 35 9.60 5.02 2.02
C ILE A 35 10.68 4.06 1.53
N VAL A 36 10.32 2.84 1.12
CA VAL A 36 11.28 1.87 0.54
C VAL A 36 12.00 2.47 -0.66
N LEU A 37 11.28 3.06 -1.62
CA LEU A 37 11.90 3.71 -2.78
C LEU A 37 12.85 4.84 -2.38
N ALA A 38 12.46 5.69 -1.43
CA ALA A 38 13.31 6.78 -0.94
C ALA A 38 14.59 6.25 -0.27
N THR A 39 14.51 5.13 0.45
CA THR A 39 15.70 4.49 1.05
C THR A 39 16.62 3.86 0.01
N VAL A 40 16.06 3.23 -1.02
CA VAL A 40 16.83 2.67 -2.15
C VAL A 40 17.52 3.79 -2.94
N ASP A 41 16.82 4.90 -3.19
CA ASP A 41 17.38 6.05 -3.88
C ASP A 41 18.56 6.67 -3.11
N ARG A 42 18.39 6.90 -1.80
CA ARG A 42 19.49 7.33 -0.91
C ARG A 42 20.66 6.35 -0.89
N TRP A 43 20.38 5.04 -0.92
CA TRP A 43 21.43 4.02 -0.97
C TRP A 43 22.22 4.10 -2.28
N LEU A 44 21.56 4.25 -3.43
CA LEU A 44 22.24 4.42 -4.73
C LEU A 44 23.16 5.64 -4.74
N LEU A 45 22.73 6.76 -4.14
CA LEU A 45 23.56 7.96 -4.00
C LEU A 45 24.78 7.74 -3.10
N SER A 46 24.64 6.94 -2.02
CA SER A 46 25.73 6.64 -1.09
C SER A 46 26.79 5.67 -1.65
N SER A 47 26.45 4.87 -2.65
CA SER A 47 27.36 3.87 -3.24
C SER A 47 28.61 4.52 -3.84
N VAL A 48 29.76 3.85 -3.76
CA VAL A 48 31.04 4.37 -4.29
C VAL A 48 31.08 4.30 -5.83
N ASP A 49 30.35 3.34 -6.41
CA ASP A 49 30.27 3.14 -7.85
C ASP A 49 29.54 4.29 -8.57
N ALA A 50 30.27 5.02 -9.43
CA ALA A 50 29.71 6.09 -10.25
C ALA A 50 28.56 5.63 -11.17
N HIS A 51 28.61 4.39 -11.66
CA HIS A 51 27.56 3.80 -12.49
C HIS A 51 26.25 3.54 -11.71
N ARG A 52 26.34 3.23 -10.40
CA ARG A 52 25.14 3.07 -9.54
C ARG A 52 24.53 4.42 -9.18
N ARG A 53 25.35 5.45 -8.95
CA ARG A 53 24.89 6.83 -8.73
C ARG A 53 24.08 7.39 -9.90
N GLN A 54 24.51 7.13 -11.13
CA GLN A 54 23.78 7.58 -12.32
C GLN A 54 22.39 6.93 -12.48
N LYS A 55 22.10 5.83 -11.79
CA LYS A 55 20.76 5.21 -11.82
C LYS A 55 19.75 5.92 -10.92
N SER A 56 20.19 6.71 -9.94
CA SER A 56 19.33 7.63 -9.18
C SER A 56 19.00 8.84 -10.05
N THR A 57 18.02 8.66 -10.94
CA THR A 57 17.46 9.75 -11.73
C THR A 57 16.03 10.02 -11.28
N LEU A 58 15.67 11.31 -11.26
CA LEU A 58 14.31 11.74 -10.92
C LEU A 58 13.24 11.05 -11.78
N LYS A 59 13.55 10.82 -13.06
CA LYS A 59 12.67 10.12 -14.01
C LYS A 59 12.41 8.67 -13.59
N ALA A 60 13.44 7.94 -13.16
CA ALA A 60 13.28 6.58 -12.67
C ALA A 60 12.46 6.55 -11.37
N ALA A 61 12.74 7.45 -10.42
CA ALA A 61 11.98 7.54 -9.18
C ALA A 61 10.48 7.84 -9.42
N GLN A 62 10.18 8.76 -10.36
CA GLN A 62 8.81 9.06 -10.78
C GLN A 62 8.14 7.85 -11.45
N GLN A 63 8.85 7.14 -12.33
CA GLN A 63 8.33 5.95 -13.00
C GLN A 63 8.00 4.84 -12.01
N TRP A 64 8.89 4.56 -11.05
CA TRP A 64 8.65 3.56 -10.00
C TRP A 64 7.47 3.96 -9.10
N THR A 65 7.37 5.24 -8.74
CA THR A 65 6.24 5.76 -7.97
C THR A 65 4.93 5.56 -8.72
N PHE A 66 4.90 5.90 -10.01
CA PHE A 66 3.72 5.71 -10.86
C PHE A 66 3.31 4.23 -10.97
N ILE A 67 4.27 3.34 -11.17
CA ILE A 67 4.04 1.89 -11.22
C ILE A 67 3.42 1.38 -9.91
N ILE A 68 3.94 1.80 -8.76
CA ILE A 68 3.44 1.37 -7.44
C ILE A 68 2.03 1.87 -7.19
N VAL A 69 1.73 3.12 -7.55
CA VAL A 69 0.39 3.68 -7.42
C VAL A 69 -0.59 2.91 -8.31
N PHE A 70 -0.23 2.68 -9.57
CA PHE A 70 -1.05 1.94 -10.52
C PHE A 70 -1.29 0.48 -10.07
N LEU A 71 -0.24 -0.21 -9.62
CA LEU A 71 -0.34 -1.57 -9.09
C LEU A 71 -1.21 -1.63 -7.82
N SER A 72 -1.09 -0.64 -6.94
CA SER A 72 -1.92 -0.54 -5.73
C SER A 72 -3.40 -0.38 -6.09
N ILE A 73 -3.71 0.47 -7.07
CA ILE A 73 -5.09 0.65 -7.57
C ILE A 73 -5.64 -0.68 -8.09
N LEU A 74 -4.88 -1.42 -8.90
CA LEU A 74 -5.32 -2.71 -9.45
C LEU A 74 -5.55 -3.77 -8.36
N LEU A 75 -4.63 -3.88 -7.39
CA LEU A 75 -4.73 -4.85 -6.29
C LEU A 75 -5.92 -4.57 -5.38
N TYR A 76 -6.28 -3.30 -5.17
CA TYR A 76 -7.42 -2.91 -4.34
C TYR A 76 -8.69 -2.65 -5.12
N ALA A 77 -8.70 -2.75 -6.46
CA ALA A 77 -9.92 -2.64 -7.27
C ALA A 77 -10.96 -3.69 -6.84
N GLN A 78 -10.51 -4.89 -6.42
CA GLN A 78 -11.38 -5.93 -5.86
C GLN A 78 -12.19 -5.47 -4.63
N GLN A 79 -11.70 -4.46 -3.89
CA GLN A 79 -12.41 -3.91 -2.72
C GLN A 79 -13.73 -3.24 -3.11
N LEU A 80 -13.82 -2.68 -4.32
CA LEU A 80 -15.05 -2.07 -4.84
C LEU A 80 -16.17 -3.11 -5.06
N TYR A 81 -15.80 -4.38 -5.27
CA TYR A 81 -16.72 -5.50 -5.40
C TYR A 81 -17.00 -6.17 -4.04
N CYS A 82 -15.97 -6.31 -3.21
CA CYS A 82 -16.05 -7.04 -1.94
C CYS A 82 -16.81 -6.30 -0.81
N TYR A 83 -16.86 -4.97 -0.83
CA TYR A 83 -17.54 -4.17 0.20
C TYR A 83 -18.99 -3.88 -0.18
N GLU A 84 -19.91 -4.07 0.77
CA GLU A 84 -21.33 -3.80 0.56
C GLU A 84 -21.88 -3.04 1.80
N ALA A 85 -22.74 -2.05 1.58
CA ALA A 85 -23.20 -1.14 2.63
C ALA A 85 -24.57 -1.51 3.25
N ASN A 86 -25.19 -2.57 2.75
CA ASN A 86 -26.51 -3.04 3.17
C ASN A 86 -26.44 -4.49 3.67
N LEU A 87 -25.41 -4.84 4.46
CA LEU A 87 -25.39 -6.13 5.15
C LEU A 87 -26.22 -6.05 6.43
N ILE A 88 -27.17 -6.98 6.55
CA ILE A 88 -27.95 -7.23 7.78
C ILE A 88 -27.07 -8.13 8.68
N ASP A 89 -27.09 -7.91 10.00
CA ASP A 89 -26.29 -8.61 11.03
C ASP A 89 -24.77 -8.29 11.12
N THR A 90 -24.30 -7.17 10.55
CA THR A 90 -22.91 -6.69 10.78
C THR A 90 -22.86 -5.46 11.71
N PRO A 91 -21.85 -5.37 12.60
CA PRO A 91 -21.73 -4.25 13.55
C PRO A 91 -21.42 -2.91 12.87
N LEU A 92 -20.89 -2.95 11.63
CA LEU A 92 -20.73 -1.78 10.76
C LEU A 92 -21.62 -1.94 9.53
N ARG A 93 -22.27 -0.85 9.11
CA ARG A 93 -23.11 -0.82 7.91
C ARG A 93 -22.33 -1.14 6.65
N CYS A 94 -21.06 -0.78 6.60
CA CYS A 94 -20.19 -1.15 5.51
C CYS A 94 -19.17 -2.20 5.91
N TYR A 95 -19.37 -3.40 5.38
CA TYR A 95 -18.55 -4.55 5.72
C TYR A 95 -18.29 -5.43 4.49
N GLY A 96 -17.25 -6.27 4.58
CA GLY A 96 -16.95 -7.24 3.54
C GLY A 96 -18.07 -8.27 3.44
N LYS A 97 -18.62 -8.47 2.24
CA LYS A 97 -19.73 -9.39 1.99
C LYS A 97 -19.42 -10.83 2.39
N THR A 98 -18.15 -11.24 2.22
CA THR A 98 -17.71 -12.62 2.43
C THR A 98 -16.45 -12.68 3.27
N VAL A 99 -16.31 -13.78 4.03
CA VAL A 99 -15.09 -14.09 4.81
C VAL A 99 -13.88 -14.23 3.88
N ALA A 100 -14.09 -14.76 2.67
CA ALA A 100 -13.05 -14.90 1.65
C ALA A 100 -12.48 -13.54 1.21
N CYS A 101 -13.35 -12.54 0.94
CA CYS A 101 -12.90 -11.19 0.61
C CYS A 101 -12.04 -10.58 1.72
N ARG A 102 -12.43 -10.77 2.99
CA ARG A 102 -11.63 -10.31 4.13
C ARG A 102 -10.27 -10.99 4.18
N PHE A 103 -10.24 -12.32 4.02
CA PHE A 103 -8.99 -13.08 4.04
C PHE A 103 -8.03 -12.67 2.91
N ILE A 104 -8.54 -12.50 1.68
CA ILE A 104 -7.73 -12.04 0.53
C ILE A 104 -7.20 -10.62 0.77
N THR A 105 -8.01 -9.75 1.37
CA THR A 105 -7.61 -8.37 1.70
C THR A 105 -6.50 -8.35 2.74
N ASP A 106 -6.66 -9.10 3.83
CA ASP A 106 -5.68 -9.17 4.90
C ASP A 106 -4.37 -9.82 4.42
N LEU A 107 -4.46 -10.88 3.61
CA LEU A 107 -3.30 -11.54 3.02
C LEU A 107 -2.56 -10.63 2.04
N SER A 108 -3.27 -10.00 1.11
CA SER A 108 -2.67 -9.06 0.15
C SER A 108 -2.03 -7.86 0.85
N PHE A 109 -2.70 -7.31 1.86
CA PHE A 109 -2.16 -6.23 2.68
C PHE A 109 -0.89 -6.67 3.42
N ALA A 110 -0.89 -7.82 4.10
CA ALA A 110 0.27 -8.33 4.82
C ALA A 110 1.46 -8.59 3.89
N VAL A 111 1.22 -9.17 2.72
CA VAL A 111 2.28 -9.41 1.73
C VAL A 111 2.84 -8.09 1.21
N MET A 112 1.98 -7.15 0.80
CA MET A 112 2.40 -5.91 0.15
C MET A 112 3.01 -4.89 1.11
N THR A 113 2.58 -4.85 2.37
CA THR A 113 3.03 -3.82 3.34
C THR A 113 4.08 -4.31 4.33
N ILE A 114 4.14 -5.62 4.60
CA ILE A 114 5.07 -6.18 5.58
C ILE A 114 6.12 -7.02 4.87
N ILE A 115 5.71 -8.11 4.21
CA ILE A 115 6.66 -9.11 3.70
C ILE A 115 7.56 -8.53 2.61
N LEU A 116 6.99 -7.86 1.61
CA LEU A 116 7.78 -7.33 0.48
C LEU A 116 8.74 -6.21 0.90
N PRO A 117 8.31 -5.16 1.64
CA PRO A 117 9.24 -4.14 2.15
C PRO A 117 10.36 -4.73 2.99
N LEU A 118 10.08 -5.68 3.89
CA LEU A 118 11.10 -6.32 4.72
C LEU A 118 12.14 -7.07 3.89
N ARG A 119 11.72 -7.80 2.85
CA ARG A 119 12.64 -8.50 1.95
C ARG A 119 13.56 -7.53 1.20
N VAL A 120 13.03 -6.38 0.77
CA VAL A 120 13.83 -5.33 0.12
C VAL A 120 14.82 -4.72 1.11
N PHE A 121 14.38 -4.37 2.32
CA PHE A 121 15.24 -3.83 3.37
C PHE A 121 16.35 -4.81 3.77
N GLN A 122 16.03 -6.09 3.96
CA GLN A 122 17.01 -7.11 4.32
C GLN A 122 18.05 -7.29 3.21
N LYS A 123 17.62 -7.27 1.93
CA LYS A 123 18.53 -7.33 0.79
C LYS A 123 19.45 -6.11 0.74
N LEU A 124 18.91 -4.92 0.99
CA LEU A 124 19.67 -3.68 1.04
C LEU A 124 20.72 -3.71 2.17
N HIS A 125 20.33 -4.17 3.35
CA HIS A 125 21.21 -4.30 4.51
C HIS A 125 22.38 -5.26 4.24
N ASN A 126 22.09 -6.44 3.66
CA ASN A 126 23.14 -7.42 3.34
C ASN A 126 24.14 -6.87 2.31
N HIS A 127 23.66 -6.14 1.30
CA HIS A 127 24.55 -5.54 0.30
C HIS A 127 25.41 -4.41 0.91
N PHE A 128 24.84 -3.61 1.80
CA PHE A 128 25.56 -2.55 2.50
C PHE A 128 26.63 -3.07 3.47
N SER A 129 26.41 -4.23 4.10
CA SER A 129 27.44 -4.88 4.93
C SER A 129 28.61 -5.42 4.11
N PHE A 130 28.38 -5.79 2.84
CA PHE A 130 29.43 -6.28 1.95
C PHE A 130 30.27 -5.12 1.37
N ASP A 131 29.63 -4.01 1.00
CA ASP A 131 30.34 -2.83 0.43
C ASP A 131 31.26 -2.10 1.44
N ARG A 132 31.28 -2.50 2.73
CA ARG A 132 32.08 -1.88 3.80
C ARG A 132 33.25 -2.72 4.31
N ILE A 133 33.43 -3.94 3.78
CA ILE A 133 34.56 -4.85 4.06
C ILE A 133 35.54 -4.78 2.90
#